data_AF-A0A1H0RFP8-F1
#
_entry.id   AF-A0A1H0RFP8-F1
#
_cell.length_a   1.000
_cell.length_b   1.000
_cell.length_c   1.000
_cell.angle_alpha   90.00
_cell.angle_beta   90.00
_cell.angle_gamma   90.00
#
_symmetry.space_group_name_H-M   'P 1'
#
loop_
_entity.id
_entity.type
_entity.pdbx_description
1 polymer ?
#
loop_
_entity_poly.entity_id
_entity_poly.type
_entity_poly.pdbx_seq_one_letter_code
_entity_poly.pdbx_strand_id
1 'polypeptide(L)'
;MTVPNPDADPLPEHSSLTTEAARNLATTRKSAPQMRGITSRWLLRMLPWTEVEAGTYRLNRRLTYLLGDGRLTFTNTGAQVRVIPQELRE
;
A
#
# COMPACT_ATOMS: atom_id res chain seq x y z
N MET A 1 -64.74 4.23 -40.04
CA MET A 1 -64.31 5.64 -40.06
C MET A 1 -64.54 6.18 -38.65
N THR A 2 -63.54 6.09 -37.78
CA THR A 2 -63.65 6.52 -36.38
C THR A 2 -63.27 7.97 -36.30
N VAL A 3 -64.22 8.81 -35.90
CA VAL A 3 -64.08 10.27 -35.79
C VAL A 3 -63.16 10.57 -34.59
N PRO A 4 -62.18 11.49 -34.68
CA PRO A 4 -61.40 11.89 -33.52
C PRO A 4 -62.32 12.65 -32.55
N ASN A 5 -62.22 12.33 -31.25
CA ASN A 5 -62.93 13.04 -30.19
C ASN A 5 -62.37 14.49 -30.09
N PRO A 6 -63.17 15.53 -30.32
CA PRO A 6 -62.70 16.93 -30.33
C PRO A 6 -62.40 17.48 -28.92
N ASP A 7 -62.75 16.76 -27.86
CA ASP A 7 -62.62 17.21 -26.46
C ASP A 7 -61.45 16.56 -25.72
N ALA A 8 -60.39 16.15 -26.44
CA ALA A 8 -59.16 15.72 -25.80
C ALA A 8 -58.43 16.96 -25.26
N ASP A 9 -58.41 17.13 -23.93
CA ASP A 9 -57.61 18.15 -23.27
C ASP A 9 -56.17 18.12 -23.81
N PRO A 10 -55.58 19.27 -24.17
CA PRO A 10 -54.20 19.31 -24.64
C PRO A 10 -53.30 18.71 -23.56
N LEU A 11 -52.54 17.68 -23.94
CA LEU A 11 -51.53 17.10 -23.07
C LEU A 11 -50.62 18.24 -22.57
N PRO A 12 -50.30 18.29 -21.26
CA PRO A 12 -49.55 19.40 -20.70
C PRO A 12 -48.24 19.59 -21.47
N GLU A 13 -48.08 20.75 -22.10
CA GLU A 13 -46.84 21.09 -22.80
C GLU A 13 -45.75 21.34 -21.76
N HIS A 14 -44.82 20.41 -21.65
CA HIS A 14 -43.70 20.53 -20.73
C HIS A 14 -42.63 21.43 -21.34
N SER A 15 -42.40 22.60 -20.74
CA SER A 15 -41.36 23.56 -21.12
C SER A 15 -39.95 23.16 -20.65
N SER A 16 -39.84 22.04 -19.93
CA SER A 16 -38.59 21.54 -19.37
C SER A 16 -38.35 20.08 -19.68
N LEU A 17 -37.10 19.79 -19.94
CA LEU A 17 -36.44 18.49 -20.01
C LEU A 17 -36.68 17.60 -18.78
N THR A 18 -36.97 16.32 -18.99
CA THR A 18 -37.04 15.32 -17.91
C THR A 18 -35.63 14.92 -17.43
N THR A 19 -35.49 14.43 -16.19
CA THR A 19 -34.18 14.02 -15.64
C THR A 19 -33.50 12.91 -16.46
N GLU A 20 -34.29 12.00 -17.03
CA GLU A 20 -33.78 10.93 -17.90
C GLU A 20 -33.19 11.50 -19.19
N ALA A 21 -33.91 12.40 -19.86
CA ALA A 21 -33.39 13.05 -21.05
C ALA A 21 -32.23 14.00 -20.71
N ALA A 22 -32.18 14.60 -19.51
CA ALA A 22 -31.06 15.43 -19.07
C ALA A 22 -29.78 14.62 -18.87
N ARG A 23 -29.91 13.37 -18.39
CA ARG A 23 -28.78 12.47 -18.18
C ARG A 23 -28.06 12.13 -19.49
N ASN A 24 -28.77 12.04 -20.60
CA ASN A 24 -28.19 11.78 -21.92
C ASN A 24 -27.29 12.94 -22.41
N LEU A 25 -27.50 14.14 -21.88
CA LEU A 25 -26.71 15.33 -22.19
C LEU A 25 -25.58 15.57 -21.18
N ALA A 26 -25.61 14.88 -20.04
CA ALA A 26 -24.63 15.04 -18.97
C ALA A 26 -23.39 14.18 -19.22
N THR A 27 -22.21 14.70 -18.87
CA THR A 27 -20.97 13.92 -18.88
C THR A 27 -20.80 13.18 -17.55
N THR A 28 -20.25 11.96 -17.61
CA THR A 28 -19.96 11.18 -16.40
C THR A 28 -18.50 11.38 -15.99
N ARG A 29 -18.27 11.81 -14.75
CA ARG A 29 -16.92 11.78 -14.18
C ARG A 29 -16.50 10.33 -13.92
N LYS A 30 -15.42 9.89 -14.58
CA LYS A 30 -14.81 8.59 -14.31
C LYS A 30 -13.75 8.74 -13.22
N SER A 31 -13.73 7.81 -12.27
CA SER A 31 -12.65 7.70 -11.29
C SER A 31 -11.43 7.02 -11.91
N ALA A 32 -10.25 7.22 -11.30
CA ALA A 32 -9.10 6.38 -11.60
C ALA A 32 -9.38 4.92 -11.22
N PRO A 33 -8.75 3.94 -11.89
CA PRO A 33 -8.81 2.54 -11.49
C PRO A 33 -8.40 2.34 -10.03
N GLN A 34 -9.21 1.61 -9.26
CA GLN A 34 -8.94 1.31 -7.85
C GLN A 34 -8.33 -0.09 -7.72
N MET A 35 -7.15 -0.20 -7.10
CA MET A 35 -6.47 -1.48 -6.89
C MET A 35 -6.62 -1.96 -5.43
N ARG A 36 -7.38 -3.04 -5.23
CA ARG A 36 -7.72 -3.59 -3.89
C ARG A 36 -6.52 -4.06 -3.07
N GLY A 37 -5.38 -4.33 -3.70
CA GLY A 37 -4.14 -4.72 -3.01
C GLY A 37 -3.35 -3.55 -2.41
N ILE A 38 -3.78 -2.29 -2.61
CA ILE A 38 -3.11 -1.13 -2.02
C ILE A 38 -3.38 -1.12 -0.51
N THR A 39 -2.31 -1.28 0.27
CA THR A 39 -2.33 -1.15 1.73
C THR A 39 -1.58 0.11 2.18
N SER A 40 -1.67 0.45 3.46
CA SER A 40 -1.10 1.68 4.04
C SER A 40 0.43 1.76 4.01
N ARG A 41 1.12 0.63 3.79
CA ARG A 41 2.59 0.51 3.78
C ARG A 41 3.26 1.21 4.99
N TRP A 42 2.68 1.09 6.18
CA TRP A 42 3.16 1.82 7.37
C TRP A 42 4.60 1.47 7.74
N LEU A 43 4.98 0.17 7.71
CA LEU A 43 6.33 -0.26 8.06
C LEU A 43 7.38 0.43 7.18
N LEU A 44 7.16 0.43 5.85
CA LEU A 44 8.06 1.10 4.91
C LEU A 44 8.17 2.61 5.16
N ARG A 45 7.16 3.26 5.74
CA ARG A 45 7.23 4.69 6.08
C ARG A 45 7.98 4.97 7.38
N MET A 46 8.09 3.99 8.28
CA MET A 46 8.71 4.18 9.59
C MET A 46 10.14 3.63 9.68
N LEU A 47 10.56 2.80 8.72
CA LEU A 47 11.93 2.32 8.68
C LEU A 47 12.91 3.49 8.47
N PRO A 48 14.04 3.52 9.19
CA PRO A 48 15.07 4.55 9.05
C PRO A 48 15.93 4.27 7.81
N TRP A 49 15.40 4.61 6.64
CA TRP A 49 16.11 4.41 5.37
C TRP A 49 17.45 5.16 5.38
N THR A 50 18.52 4.44 5.07
CA THR A 50 19.87 4.99 4.89
C THR A 50 20.27 4.79 3.44
N GLU A 51 20.76 5.85 2.80
CA GLU A 51 21.24 5.82 1.42
C GLU A 51 22.57 5.03 1.31
N VAL A 52 22.74 4.29 0.22
CA VAL A 52 23.93 3.44 -0.02
C VAL A 52 24.39 3.66 -1.47
N GLU A 53 25.35 4.56 -1.66
CA GLU A 53 25.80 5.01 -3.00
C GLU A 53 26.33 3.87 -3.89
N ALA A 54 27.07 2.92 -3.31
CA ALA A 54 27.70 1.82 -4.04
C ALA A 54 26.93 0.47 -3.93
N GLY A 55 25.67 0.51 -3.48
CA GLY A 55 24.81 -0.68 -3.33
C GLY A 55 25.25 -1.71 -2.29
N THR A 56 26.34 -1.46 -1.56
CA THR A 56 26.87 -2.36 -0.52
C THR A 56 26.82 -1.69 0.85
N TYR A 57 26.02 -2.25 1.77
CA TYR A 57 25.95 -1.80 3.17
C TYR A 57 26.74 -2.74 4.07
N ARG A 58 27.89 -2.28 4.58
CA ARG A 58 28.74 -3.07 5.48
C ARG A 58 28.56 -2.62 6.92
N LEU A 59 28.08 -3.52 7.77
CA LEU A 59 27.98 -3.30 9.21
C LEU A 59 29.24 -3.82 9.92
N ASN A 60 30.08 -2.91 10.43
CA ASN A 60 31.22 -3.28 11.25
C ASN A 60 30.76 -3.48 12.70
N ARG A 61 30.96 -4.67 13.26
CA ARG A 61 30.64 -5.01 14.66
C ARG A 61 31.93 -5.25 15.43
N ARG A 62 32.08 -4.63 16.60
CA ARG A 62 33.21 -4.91 17.50
C ARG A 62 32.94 -6.22 18.25
N LEU A 63 33.89 -7.14 18.21
CA LEU A 63 33.88 -8.33 19.06
C LEU A 63 34.51 -7.97 20.41
N THR A 64 33.86 -8.29 21.52
CA THR A 64 34.40 -8.12 22.88
C THR A 64 34.06 -9.38 23.66
N TYR A 65 35.09 -10.01 24.21
CA TYR A 65 34.98 -11.26 24.96
C TYR A 65 36.02 -11.26 26.09
N LEU A 66 35.71 -11.97 27.18
CA LEU A 66 36.59 -12.11 28.33
C LEU A 66 37.26 -13.48 28.24
N LEU A 67 38.58 -13.53 28.44
CA LEU A 67 39.34 -14.77 28.49
C LEU A 67 39.52 -15.14 29.97
N GLY A 68 39.32 -16.40 30.35
CA GLY A 68 39.63 -16.94 31.68
C GLY A 68 38.52 -16.85 32.72
N ASP A 69 37.27 -16.59 32.32
CA ASP A 69 36.13 -16.45 33.26
C ASP A 69 35.29 -17.74 33.42
N GLY A 70 35.69 -18.83 32.74
CA GLY A 70 35.01 -20.13 32.78
C GLY A 70 33.67 -20.16 32.05
N ARG A 71 33.36 -19.16 31.21
CA ARG A 71 32.14 -19.09 30.40
C ARG A 71 32.49 -18.93 28.92
N LEU A 72 31.60 -19.41 28.06
CA LEU A 72 31.71 -19.23 26.61
C LEU A 72 30.77 -18.13 26.13
N THR A 73 31.34 -17.17 25.40
CA THR A 73 30.64 -16.11 24.70
C THR A 73 30.26 -16.59 23.29
N PHE A 74 29.03 -16.26 22.89
CA PHE A 74 28.49 -16.61 21.58
C PHE A 74 28.22 -15.36 20.74
N THR A 75 28.55 -15.46 19.45
CA THR A 75 28.14 -14.47 18.45
C THR A 75 26.89 -14.98 17.72
N ASN A 76 25.89 -14.12 17.55
CA ASN A 76 24.69 -14.42 16.78
C ASN A 76 24.65 -13.55 15.51
N THR A 77 24.44 -14.23 14.37
CA THR A 77 24.10 -13.65 13.08
C THR A 77 22.79 -14.25 12.60
N GLY A 78 21.68 -13.61 12.96
CA GLY A 78 20.33 -14.10 12.63
C GLY A 78 20.01 -15.41 13.33
N ALA A 79 19.79 -16.48 12.57
CA ALA A 79 19.55 -17.82 13.11
C ALA A 79 20.85 -18.59 13.43
N GLN A 80 22.00 -18.08 12.99
CA GLN A 80 23.28 -18.75 13.20
C GLN A 80 23.93 -18.28 14.50
N VAL A 81 24.18 -19.23 15.40
CA VAL A 81 24.90 -19.01 16.66
C VAL A 81 26.25 -19.71 16.58
N ARG A 82 27.33 -19.01 16.90
CA ARG A 82 28.69 -19.55 16.88
C ARG A 82 29.47 -19.12 18.13
N VAL A 83 30.21 -20.06 18.72
CA VAL A 83 31.17 -19.80 19.81
C VAL A 83 32.34 -18.95 19.28
N ILE A 84 32.91 -18.09 20.11
CA ILE A 84 34.15 -17.36 19.79
C ILE A 84 35.33 -18.34 19.86
N PRO A 85 35.99 -18.68 18.74
CA PRO A 85 37.02 -19.74 18.73
C PRO A 85 38.20 -19.49 19.67
N GLN A 86 38.50 -18.21 19.96
CA GLN A 86 39.61 -17.83 20.83
C GLN A 86 39.43 -18.28 22.30
N GLU A 87 38.19 -18.45 22.76
CA GLU A 87 37.89 -18.92 24.12
C GLU A 87 38.02 -20.45 24.26
N LEU A 88 38.09 -21.21 23.15
CA LEU A 88 38.23 -22.68 23.18
C LEU A 88 39.68 -23.15 23.42
N ARG A 89 40.60 -22.23 23.72
CA ARG A 89 42.03 -22.52 23.90
C ARG A 89 42.42 -22.74 25.36
N GLU A 90 41.44 -22.66 26.26
CA GLU A 90 41.57 -22.95 27.69
C GLU A 90 41.33 -24.43 28.00
#